data_AF-A0ABD5T3T0-F1
#
_entry.id   AF-A0ABD5T3T0-F1
#
_cell.length_a   1.000
_cell.length_b   1.000
_cell.length_c   1.000
_cell.angle_alpha   90.00
_cell.angle_beta   90.00
_cell.angle_gamma   90.00
#
_symmetry.space_group_name_H-M   'P 1'
#
loop_
_entity.id
_entity.type
_entity.pdbx_description
1 polymer ?
#
loop_
_entity_poly.entity_id
_entity_poly.type
_entity_poly.pdbx_seq_one_letter_code
_entity_poly.pdbx_strand_id
1 'polypeptide(L)'
;MPIEPTAQLVPALLDLPFREGYVSSIIYVSLYVSLAAVALSTLFSIPVAIVVGLADFPGKQFVKSVINTGMGFPSVVVGLIVLFAVSNQGPLGSLDLIFTKQAMIMSQFVLATPPITAISLAAVTGVDETVRDAAR
;
A
#
# COMPACT_ATOMS: atom_id res chain seq x y z
N MET A 1 33.33 -39.88 14.43
CA MET A 1 32.86 -38.53 14.79
C MET A 1 31.39 -38.44 14.41
N PRO A 2 30.47 -38.20 15.36
CA PRO A 2 29.04 -38.14 15.05
C PRO A 2 28.71 -36.77 14.45
N ILE A 3 28.17 -36.75 13.24
CA ILE A 3 27.76 -35.56 12.47
C ILE A 3 26.22 -35.45 12.36
N GLU A 4 25.49 -35.97 13.35
CA GLU A 4 24.02 -36.01 13.36
C GLU A 4 23.26 -35.00 14.27
N PRO A 5 23.82 -33.89 14.83
CA PRO A 5 22.97 -32.91 15.51
C PRO A 5 22.12 -32.06 14.55
N THR A 6 22.57 -31.84 13.31
CA THR A 6 21.96 -30.86 12.40
C THR A 6 20.76 -31.38 11.62
N ALA A 7 20.69 -32.69 11.35
CA ALA A 7 19.58 -33.30 10.60
C ALA A 7 18.26 -33.30 11.38
N GLN A 8 18.31 -33.26 12.71
CA GLN A 8 17.14 -33.22 13.60
C GLN A 8 16.65 -31.78 13.91
N LEU A 9 17.46 -30.75 13.62
CA LEU A 9 17.07 -29.36 13.83
C LEU A 9 16.04 -28.88 12.80
N VAL A 10 16.09 -29.40 11.56
CA VAL A 10 15.17 -28.99 10.49
C VAL A 10 13.72 -29.43 10.76
N PRO A 11 13.43 -30.69 11.17
CA PRO A 11 12.09 -31.09 11.60
C PRO A 11 11.61 -30.34 12.85
N ALA A 12 12.50 -30.11 13.83
CA ALA A 12 12.14 -29.38 15.06
C ALA A 12 11.86 -27.88 14.83
N LEU A 13 12.48 -27.27 13.81
CA LEU A 13 12.14 -25.92 13.32
C LEU A 13 10.84 -25.88 12.53
N LEU A 14 10.43 -27.01 11.92
CA LEU A 14 9.17 -27.17 11.19
C LEU A 14 7.99 -27.54 12.10
N ASP A 15 8.25 -28.21 13.24
CA ASP A 15 7.31 -28.42 14.35
C ASP A 15 7.10 -27.11 15.13
N LEU A 16 6.60 -26.09 14.43
CA LEU A 16 6.21 -24.85 15.04
C LEU A 16 4.98 -25.12 15.93
N PRO A 17 4.93 -24.62 17.17
CA PRO A 17 3.81 -24.82 18.10
C PRO A 17 2.54 -24.05 17.70
N PHE A 18 2.41 -23.69 16.42
CA PHE A 18 1.27 -22.99 15.88
C PHE A 18 0.14 -23.99 15.64
N ARG A 19 -1.05 -23.64 16.12
CA ARG A 19 -2.27 -24.39 15.86
C ARG A 19 -2.44 -24.64 14.35
N GLU A 20 -2.89 -25.83 13.97
CA GLU A 20 -3.22 -26.14 12.58
C GLU A 20 -4.11 -25.03 11.98
N GLY A 21 -3.66 -24.46 10.86
CA GLY A 21 -4.34 -23.37 10.15
C GLY A 21 -4.01 -21.94 10.62
N TYR A 22 -3.15 -21.73 11.62
CA TYR A 22 -2.75 -20.38 12.05
C TYR A 22 -1.97 -19.63 10.96
N VAL A 23 -0.94 -20.28 10.40
CA VAL A 23 -0.07 -19.69 9.35
C VAL A 23 -0.88 -19.42 8.07
N SER A 24 -1.73 -20.36 7.65
CA SER A 24 -2.57 -20.18 6.47
C SER A 24 -3.56 -19.03 6.64
N SER A 25 -4.10 -18.82 7.85
CA SER A 25 -4.95 -17.66 8.17
C SER A 25 -4.18 -16.34 8.02
N ILE A 26 -2.96 -16.25 8.55
CA ILE A 26 -2.12 -15.05 8.40
C ILE A 26 -1.81 -14.78 6.93
N ILE A 27 -1.44 -15.81 6.16
CA ILE A 27 -1.18 -15.69 4.72
C ILE A 27 -2.44 -15.14 4.02
N TYR A 28 -3.61 -15.73 4.27
CA TYR A 28 -4.86 -15.31 3.65
C TYR A 28 -5.22 -13.87 3.98
N VAL A 29 -5.19 -13.49 5.27
CA VAL A 29 -5.52 -12.11 5.68
C VAL A 29 -4.53 -11.11 5.11
N SER A 30 -3.23 -11.44 5.12
CA SER A 30 -2.18 -10.55 4.59
C SER A 30 -2.34 -10.33 3.09
N LEU A 31 -2.61 -11.39 2.33
CA LEU A 31 -2.89 -11.32 0.90
C LEU A 31 -4.17 -10.54 0.61
N TYR A 32 -5.26 -10.86 1.31
CA TYR A 32 -6.55 -10.19 1.13
C TYR A 32 -6.44 -8.68 1.35
N VAL A 33 -5.85 -8.27 2.48
CA VAL A 33 -5.69 -6.86 2.84
C VAL A 33 -4.77 -6.15 1.84
N SER A 34 -3.62 -6.75 1.51
CA SER A 34 -2.64 -6.11 0.61
C SER A 34 -3.13 -6.01 -0.82
N LEU A 35 -3.75 -7.06 -1.36
CA LEU A 35 -4.31 -7.02 -2.72
C LEU A 35 -5.46 -6.02 -2.81
N ALA A 36 -6.37 -5.99 -1.83
CA ALA A 36 -7.46 -5.02 -1.81
C ALA A 36 -6.95 -3.58 -1.74
N ALA A 37 -5.99 -3.30 -0.85
CA ALA A 37 -5.41 -1.97 -0.70
C ALA A 37 -4.69 -1.51 -1.99
N VAL A 38 -3.84 -2.37 -2.57
CA VAL A 38 -3.10 -2.05 -3.80
C VAL A 38 -4.04 -1.88 -4.99
N ALA A 39 -5.09 -2.70 -5.11
CA ALA A 39 -6.07 -2.55 -6.17
C ALA A 39 -6.81 -1.20 -6.07
N LEU A 40 -7.26 -0.83 -4.86
CA LEU A 40 -7.90 0.47 -4.62
C LEU A 40 -6.95 1.64 -4.88
N SER A 41 -5.70 1.55 -4.39
CA SER A 41 -4.69 2.58 -4.62
C SER A 41 -4.40 2.73 -6.10
N THR A 42 -4.21 1.63 -6.84
CA THR A 42 -3.99 1.67 -8.29
C THR A 42 -5.15 2.31 -9.03
N LEU A 43 -6.38 1.91 -8.69
CA LEU A 43 -7.59 2.43 -9.31
C LEU A 43 -7.73 3.95 -9.10
N PHE A 44 -7.26 4.48 -7.98
CA PHE A 44 -7.24 5.91 -7.69
C PHE A 44 -6.03 6.63 -8.30
N SER A 45 -4.82 6.07 -8.12
CA SER A 45 -3.54 6.67 -8.49
C SER A 45 -3.36 6.83 -9.99
N ILE A 46 -3.77 5.85 -10.81
CA ILE A 46 -3.59 5.91 -12.26
C ILE A 46 -4.39 7.07 -12.88
N PRO A 47 -5.71 7.22 -12.63
CA PRO A 47 -6.46 8.37 -13.11
C PRO A 47 -5.86 9.71 -12.68
N VAL A 48 -5.45 9.82 -11.41
CA VAL A 48 -4.80 11.03 -10.88
C VAL A 48 -3.50 11.32 -11.63
N ALA A 49 -2.65 10.31 -11.84
CA ALA A 49 -1.41 10.44 -12.58
C ALA A 49 -1.61 10.85 -14.04
N ILE A 50 -2.63 10.31 -14.71
CA ILE A 50 -2.99 10.68 -16.08
C ILE A 50 -3.43 12.15 -16.14
N VAL A 51 -4.36 12.56 -15.27
CA VAL A 51 -4.83 13.95 -15.23
C VAL A 51 -3.69 14.91 -14.93
N VAL A 52 -2.87 14.64 -13.92
CA VAL A 52 -1.72 15.48 -13.56
C VAL A 52 -0.64 15.47 -14.64
N GLY A 53 -0.44 14.34 -15.33
CA GLY A 53 0.57 14.16 -16.35
C GLY A 53 0.23 14.85 -17.68
N LEU A 54 -1.04 14.83 -18.08
CA LEU A 54 -1.51 15.33 -19.38
C LEU A 54 -2.12 16.73 -19.33
N ALA A 55 -2.74 17.14 -18.22
CA ALA A 55 -3.33 18.47 -18.10
C ALA A 55 -2.29 19.52 -17.68
N ASP A 56 -2.45 20.75 -18.15
CA ASP A 56 -1.67 21.91 -17.72
C ASP A 56 -2.56 22.86 -16.91
N PHE A 57 -2.21 23.06 -15.65
CA PHE A 57 -2.95 23.90 -14.71
C PHE A 57 -1.97 24.57 -13.73
N PRO A 58 -2.28 25.77 -13.21
CA PRO A 58 -1.34 26.60 -12.44
C PRO A 58 -0.83 25.96 -11.13
N GLY A 59 -1.50 24.93 -10.61
CA GLY A 59 -1.12 24.21 -9.38
C GLY A 59 -0.31 22.93 -9.59
N LYS A 60 0.03 22.56 -10.83
CA LYS A 60 0.61 21.24 -11.18
C LYS A 60 1.88 20.92 -10.40
N GLN A 61 2.76 21.90 -10.21
CA GLN A 61 4.01 21.69 -9.48
C GLN A 61 3.78 21.43 -7.99
N PHE A 62 2.81 22.11 -7.38
CA PHE A 62 2.45 21.86 -5.98
C PHE A 62 1.92 20.43 -5.80
N VAL A 63 1.04 19.97 -6.70
CA VAL A 63 0.51 18.60 -6.68
C VAL A 63 1.63 17.57 -6.81
N LYS A 64 2.57 17.78 -7.75
CA LYS A 64 3.76 16.92 -7.90
C LYS A 64 4.60 16.88 -6.63
N SER A 65 4.82 18.03 -5.98
CA SER A 65 5.54 18.10 -4.70
C SER A 65 4.84 17.29 -3.61
N VAL A 66 3.51 17.43 -3.46
CA VAL A 66 2.74 16.65 -2.47
C VAL A 66 2.86 15.14 -2.72
N ILE A 67 2.70 14.70 -3.97
CA ILE A 67 2.86 13.29 -4.35
C ILE A 67 4.26 12.79 -3.97
N ASN A 68 5.30 13.55 -4.33
CA ASN A 68 6.68 13.18 -4.06
C ASN A 68 7.01 13.18 -2.56
N THR A 69 6.51 14.14 -1.80
CA THR A 69 6.66 14.17 -0.33
C THR A 69 5.99 12.95 0.30
N GLY A 70 4.83 12.54 -0.19
CA GLY A 70 4.12 11.35 0.30
C GLY A 70 4.92 10.06 0.14
N MET A 71 5.85 9.98 -0.84
CA MET A 71 6.74 8.82 -0.98
C MET A 71 7.72 8.67 0.21
N GLY A 72 7.99 9.76 0.92
CA GLY A 72 8.88 9.79 2.09
C GLY A 72 8.16 9.53 3.41
N PHE A 73 6.85 9.22 3.42
CA PHE A 73 6.13 9.00 4.66
C PHE A 73 6.65 7.77 5.42
N PRO A 74 7.00 7.90 6.71
CA PRO A 74 7.29 6.75 7.55
C PRO A 74 6.02 5.89 7.67
N SER A 75 6.15 4.58 7.43
CA SER A 75 5.03 3.63 7.48
C SER A 75 4.27 3.67 8.80
N VAL A 76 5.00 3.85 9.92
CA VAL A 76 4.42 3.97 11.27
C VAL A 76 3.54 5.22 11.40
N VAL A 77 3.95 6.36 10.83
CA VAL A 77 3.18 7.61 10.90
C VAL A 77 1.84 7.45 10.20
N VAL A 78 1.83 6.82 9.02
CA VAL A 78 0.58 6.52 8.30
C VAL A 78 -0.34 5.63 9.15
N GLY A 79 0.21 4.57 9.74
CA GLY A 79 -0.54 3.69 10.63
C GLY A 79 -1.17 4.42 11.82
N LEU A 80 -0.43 5.32 12.47
CA LEU A 80 -0.94 6.12 13.60
C LEU A 80 -2.01 7.12 13.18
N ILE A 81 -1.84 7.80 12.03
CA ILE A 81 -2.85 8.73 11.51
C ILE A 81 -4.17 7.98 11.27
N VAL A 82 -4.11 6.82 10.60
CA VAL A 82 -5.32 6.02 10.36
C VAL A 82 -5.89 5.48 11.66
N LEU A 83 -5.05 4.98 12.58
CA LEU A 83 -5.50 4.50 13.89
C LEU A 83 -6.26 5.59 14.66
N PHE A 84 -5.72 6.80 14.75
CA PHE A 84 -6.40 7.91 15.42
C PHE A 84 -7.63 8.37 14.67
N ALA A 85 -7.66 8.28 13.34
CA ALA A 85 -8.84 8.59 12.55
C ALA A 85 -10.00 7.62 12.86
N VAL A 86 -9.73 6.32 12.94
CA VAL A 86 -10.75 5.26 13.12
C VAL A 86 -11.00 4.86 14.57
N SER A 87 -10.21 5.38 15.51
CA SER A 87 -10.42 5.16 16.94
C SER A 87 -11.79 5.67 17.37
N ASN A 88 -12.34 5.14 18.47
CA ASN A 88 -13.66 5.51 18.99
C ASN A 88 -13.81 7.02 19.27
N GLN A 89 -12.71 7.73 19.55
CA GLN A 89 -12.68 9.19 19.76
C GLN A 89 -12.25 9.96 18.50
N GLY A 90 -11.97 9.26 17.41
CA GLY A 90 -11.53 9.81 16.14
C GLY A 90 -12.69 10.27 15.24
N PRO A 91 -12.38 11.02 14.18
CA PRO A 91 -13.37 11.51 13.22
C PRO A 91 -14.19 10.40 12.54
N LEU A 92 -13.65 9.20 12.41
CA LEU A 92 -14.30 8.02 11.83
C LEU A 92 -14.72 6.99 12.90
N GLY A 93 -14.72 7.37 14.18
CA GLY A 93 -15.01 6.47 15.30
C GLY A 93 -16.41 5.86 15.28
N SER A 94 -17.39 6.55 14.69
CA SER A 94 -18.76 6.03 14.53
C SER A 94 -18.88 4.83 13.59
N LEU A 95 -17.81 4.48 12.86
CA LEU A 95 -17.77 3.33 11.96
C LEU A 95 -17.26 2.05 12.65
N ASP A 96 -16.81 2.12 13.91
CA ASP A 96 -16.30 1.00 14.71
C ASP A 96 -15.22 0.15 13.99
N LEU A 97 -14.34 0.82 13.22
CA LEU A 97 -13.33 0.15 12.38
C LEU A 97 -12.03 -0.19 13.11
N ILE A 98 -11.87 0.19 14.39
CA ILE A 98 -10.65 -0.07 15.14
C ILE A 98 -10.34 -1.59 15.22
N PHE A 99 -9.09 -1.96 14.95
CA PHE A 99 -8.63 -3.36 14.89
C PHE A 99 -9.32 -4.27 13.86
N THR A 100 -9.93 -3.67 12.82
CA THR A 100 -10.55 -4.43 11.72
C THR A 100 -9.65 -4.51 10.49
N LYS A 101 -9.93 -5.49 9.61
CA LYS A 101 -9.25 -5.62 8.30
C LYS A 101 -9.48 -4.38 7.42
N GLN A 102 -10.63 -3.72 7.56
CA GLN A 102 -11.00 -2.51 6.85
C GLN A 102 -10.03 -1.36 7.20
N ALA A 103 -9.73 -1.16 8.49
CA ALA A 103 -8.74 -0.17 8.92
C ALA A 103 -7.32 -0.51 8.42
N MET A 104 -6.97 -1.80 8.34
CA MET A 104 -5.69 -2.24 7.75
C MET A 104 -5.61 -1.88 6.26
N ILE A 105 -6.69 -2.13 5.49
CA ILE A 105 -6.79 -1.77 4.07
C ILE A 105 -6.67 -0.24 3.90
N MET A 106 -7.35 0.55 4.73
CA MET A 106 -7.25 2.02 4.69
C MET A 106 -5.82 2.50 4.91
N SER A 107 -5.11 1.91 5.88
CA SER A 107 -3.72 2.26 6.20
C SER A 107 -2.79 1.97 5.02
N GLN A 108 -2.90 0.77 4.44
CA GLN A 108 -2.11 0.40 3.28
C GLN A 108 -2.47 1.20 2.03
N PHE A 109 -3.75 1.55 1.85
CA PHE A 109 -4.19 2.39 0.74
C PHE A 109 -3.53 3.77 0.81
N VAL A 110 -3.55 4.42 1.98
CA VAL A 110 -2.91 5.74 2.18
C VAL A 110 -1.40 5.64 1.97
N LEU A 111 -0.77 4.57 2.45
CA LEU A 111 0.67 4.35 2.31
C LEU A 111 1.10 4.08 0.86
N ALA A 112 0.33 3.27 0.11
CA ALA A 112 0.68 2.83 -1.23
C ALA A 112 0.36 3.88 -2.31
N THR A 113 -0.59 4.78 -2.05
CA THR A 113 -1.06 5.76 -3.04
C THR A 113 0.06 6.68 -3.56
N PRO A 114 0.89 7.36 -2.74
CA PRO A 114 1.89 8.28 -3.26
C PRO A 114 2.94 7.61 -4.17
N PRO A 115 3.56 6.47 -3.79
CA PRO A 115 4.48 5.76 -4.68
C PRO A 115 3.84 5.32 -6.00
N ILE A 116 2.64 4.74 -5.97
CA ILE A 116 1.96 4.28 -7.18
C ILE A 116 1.64 5.47 -8.09
N THR A 117 1.15 6.58 -7.54
CA THR A 117 0.86 7.80 -8.30
C THR A 117 2.14 8.39 -8.90
N ALA A 118 3.24 8.45 -8.14
CA ALA A 118 4.50 9.03 -8.61
C ALA A 118 5.10 8.24 -9.78
N ILE A 119 5.15 6.91 -9.66
CA ILE A 119 5.65 6.02 -10.71
C ILE A 119 4.74 6.08 -11.94
N SER A 120 3.42 6.05 -11.75
CA SER A 120 2.46 6.17 -12.85
C SER A 120 2.58 7.52 -13.56
N LEU A 121 2.80 8.61 -12.81
CA LEU A 121 2.99 9.93 -13.37
C LEU A 121 4.26 9.98 -14.22
N ALA A 122 5.37 9.43 -13.71
CA ALA A 122 6.62 9.34 -14.46
C ALA A 122 6.43 8.58 -15.78
N ALA A 123 5.73 7.44 -15.73
CA ALA A 123 5.41 6.63 -16.91
C ALA A 123 4.56 7.40 -17.92
N VAL A 124 3.49 8.07 -17.48
CA VAL A 124 2.65 8.90 -18.35
C VAL A 124 3.48 10.01 -18.98
N THR A 125 4.26 10.75 -18.20
CA THR A 125 5.08 11.88 -18.70
C THR A 125 6.23 11.47 -19.59
N GLY A 126 6.70 10.23 -19.51
CA GLY A 126 7.79 9.71 -20.33
C GLY A 126 7.38 9.25 -21.73
N VAL A 127 6.09 9.26 -22.06
CA VAL A 127 5.61 8.94 -23.42
C VAL A 127 5.95 10.08 -24.38
N ASP A 128 6.56 9.76 -25.52
CA ASP A 128 6.96 10.72 -26.55
C ASP A 128 5.81 11.62 -27.02
N GLU A 129 6.12 12.89 -27.29
CA GLU A 129 5.14 13.88 -27.76
C GLU A 129 4.49 13.47 -29.09
N THR A 130 5.25 12.84 -30.00
CA THR A 130 4.72 12.34 -31.28
C THR A 130 3.63 11.29 -31.11
N VAL A 131 3.79 10.38 -30.14
CA VAL A 131 2.79 9.35 -29.80
C VAL A 131 1.57 9.97 -29.15
N ARG A 132 1.75 11.00 -28.33
CA ARG A 132 0.67 11.74 -27.68
C ARG A 132 -0.15 12.55 -28.68
N ASP A 133 0.50 13.22 -29.62
CA ASP A 133 -0.17 14.03 -30.63
C ASP A 133 -0.92 13.16 -31.65
N ALA A 134 -0.41 11.97 -31.97
CA ALA A 134 -1.11 11.02 -32.83
C ALA A 134 -2.40 10.44 -32.21
N ALA A 135 -2.54 10.50 -30.88
CA ALA A 135 -3.71 10.00 -30.15
C ALA A 135 -4.77 11.07 -29.85
N ARG A 136 -4.50 12.35 -30.13
CA ARG A 136 -5.44 13.47 -30.01
C ARG A 136 -6.31 13.60 -31.26
#